data_AF-A0A485AQV2-F1
#
_entry.id   AF-A0A485AQV2-F1
#
_cell.length_a   1.000
_cell.length_b   1.000
_cell.length_c   1.000
_cell.angle_alpha   90.00
_cell.angle_beta   90.00
_cell.angle_gamma   90.00
#
_symmetry.space_group_name_H-M   'P 1'
#
loop_
_entity.id
_entity.type
_entity.pdbx_description
1 polymer ?
#
loop_
_entity_poly.entity_id
_entity_poly.type
_entity_poly.pdbx_seq_one_letter_code
_entity_poly.pdbx_strand_id
1 'polypeptide(L)'
;MTRSATSRLPCPWSTAQRNTPSWKAKKTKLETEIARLREVHTQKLSKEAQKLAKMPFSRAITKKEQANMGALKKSVRGLVVVHPMTALGREMGLQVMTGFAKSEF
;
A
#
# COMPACT_ATOMS: atom_id res chain seq x y z
N MET A 1 -76.14 8.32 -2.19
CA MET A 1 -74.98 7.69 -2.86
C MET A 1 -73.76 8.57 -2.67
N THR A 2 -72.98 8.36 -1.61
CA THR A 2 -71.75 9.13 -1.32
C THR A 2 -70.59 8.14 -1.29
N ARG A 3 -69.72 8.19 -2.30
CA ARG A 3 -68.50 7.36 -2.37
C ARG A 3 -67.41 8.01 -1.52
N SER A 4 -67.06 7.36 -0.43
CA SER A 4 -65.94 7.70 0.45
C SER A 4 -64.63 7.65 -0.33
N ALA A 5 -64.00 8.80 -0.53
CA ALA A 5 -62.67 8.89 -1.12
C ALA A 5 -61.64 8.39 -0.11
N THR A 6 -61.31 7.10 -0.16
CA THR A 6 -60.19 6.54 0.59
C THR A 6 -58.89 7.01 -0.07
N SER A 7 -58.24 8.01 0.52
CA SER A 7 -56.90 8.43 0.15
C SER A 7 -55.94 7.28 0.40
N ARG A 8 -55.47 6.65 -0.68
CA ARG A 8 -54.37 5.67 -0.61
C ARG A 8 -53.08 6.43 -0.28
N LEU A 9 -52.74 6.48 1.01
CA LEU A 9 -51.40 6.83 1.44
C LEU A 9 -50.41 5.83 0.80
N PRO A 10 -49.30 6.30 0.20
CA PRO A 10 -48.33 5.40 -0.41
C PRO A 10 -47.73 4.48 0.66
N CYS A 11 -47.65 3.18 0.36
CA CYS A 11 -47.17 2.19 1.30
C CYS A 11 -45.70 2.47 1.69
N PRO A 12 -45.35 2.40 2.99
CA PRO A 12 -44.04 2.83 3.50
C PRO A 12 -42.85 1.98 3.02
N TRP A 13 -43.13 0.81 2.41
CA TRP A 13 -42.09 -0.08 1.89
C TRP A 13 -41.56 0.36 0.50
N SER A 14 -42.29 1.18 -0.28
CA SER A 14 -41.81 1.63 -1.61
C SER A 14 -40.82 2.81 -1.54
N THR A 15 -40.88 3.59 -0.47
CA THR A 15 -39.92 4.68 -0.17
C THR A 15 -38.59 4.18 0.35
N ALA A 16 -38.53 2.97 0.92
CA ALA A 16 -37.30 2.38 1.47
C ALA A 16 -36.24 2.04 0.40
N GLN A 17 -36.65 1.83 -0.86
CA GLN A 17 -35.72 1.53 -1.97
C GLN A 17 -35.09 2.79 -2.61
N ARG A 18 -35.53 4.01 -2.26
CA ARG A 18 -35.01 5.25 -2.87
C ARG A 18 -33.76 5.82 -2.19
N ASN A 19 -33.40 5.38 -0.99
CA ASN A 19 -32.36 6.03 -0.17
C ASN A 19 -31.06 5.22 0.01
N THR A 20 -30.84 4.19 -0.80
CA THR A 20 -29.53 3.53 -0.87
C THR A 20 -28.65 4.23 -1.90
N PRO A 21 -27.44 4.74 -1.56
CA PRO A 21 -26.48 5.13 -2.57
C PRO A 21 -26.27 3.93 -3.48
N SER A 22 -26.55 4.10 -4.78
CA SER A 22 -26.43 3.02 -5.75
C SER A 22 -25.04 2.41 -5.62
N TRP A 23 -24.95 1.08 -5.69
CA TRP A 23 -23.69 0.35 -5.57
C TRP A 23 -22.62 0.89 -6.52
N LYS A 24 -23.02 1.45 -7.67
CA LYS A 24 -22.16 2.13 -8.64
C LYS A 24 -21.46 3.35 -8.02
N ALA A 25 -22.21 4.22 -7.34
CA ALA A 25 -21.66 5.41 -6.69
C ALA A 25 -20.74 5.08 -5.50
N LYS A 26 -20.94 3.93 -4.84
CA LYS A 26 -20.04 3.44 -3.80
C LYS A 26 -18.74 2.88 -4.42
N LYS A 27 -18.86 2.13 -5.52
CA LYS A 27 -17.72 1.57 -6.25
C LYS A 27 -16.78 2.66 -6.75
N THR A 28 -17.31 3.72 -7.37
CA THR A 28 -16.49 4.83 -7.88
C THR A 28 -15.74 5.55 -6.76
N LYS A 29 -16.39 5.81 -5.62
CA LYS A 29 -15.72 6.42 -4.44
C LYS A 29 -14.58 5.55 -3.91
N LEU A 30 -14.76 4.24 -3.89
CA LEU A 30 -13.71 3.30 -3.47
C LEU A 30 -12.57 3.26 -4.48
N GLU A 31 -12.86 3.24 -5.78
CA GLU A 31 -11.85 3.28 -6.84
C GLU A 31 -11.03 4.57 -6.81
N THR A 32 -11.66 5.72 -6.58
CA THR A 32 -10.96 7.00 -6.43
C THR A 32 -10.03 7.01 -5.22
N GLU A 33 -10.47 6.46 -4.08
CA GLU A 33 -9.62 6.40 -2.90
C GLU A 33 -8.46 5.40 -3.08
N ILE A 34 -8.70 4.27 -3.75
CA ILE A 34 -7.64 3.32 -4.10
C ILE A 34 -6.60 3.98 -5.00
N ALA A 35 -7.01 4.75 -6.01
CA ALA A 35 -6.10 5.48 -6.89
C ALA A 35 -5.24 6.47 -6.09
N ARG A 36 -5.88 7.28 -5.23
CA ARG A 36 -5.18 8.24 -4.36
C ARG A 36 -4.16 7.56 -3.44
N LEU A 37 -4.54 6.45 -2.80
CA LEU A 37 -3.64 5.70 -1.92
C LEU A 37 -2.46 5.08 -2.68
N ARG A 38 -2.70 4.61 -3.91
CA ARG A 38 -1.63 4.09 -4.79
C ARG A 38 -0.62 5.17 -5.15
N GLU A 39 -1.07 6.37 -5.53
CA GLU A 39 -0.16 7.48 -5.85
C GLU A 39 0.72 7.85 -4.65
N VAL A 40 0.12 7.99 -3.46
CA VAL A 40 0.86 8.28 -2.22
C VAL A 40 1.87 7.18 -1.92
N HIS A 41 1.51 5.92 -2.15
CA HIS A 41 2.41 4.79 -1.95
C HIS A 41 3.61 4.85 -2.91
N THR A 42 3.38 5.04 -4.21
CA THR A 42 4.46 5.16 -5.22
C THR A 42 5.38 6.35 -4.92
N GLN A 43 4.84 7.48 -4.50
CA GLN A 43 5.65 8.64 -4.12
C GLN A 43 6.54 8.36 -2.91
N LYS A 44 6.06 7.62 -1.91
CA LYS A 44 6.86 7.21 -0.73
C LYS A 44 7.96 6.23 -1.13
N LEU A 45 7.63 5.22 -1.95
CA LEU A 45 8.60 4.24 -2.45
C LEU A 45 9.72 4.91 -3.24
N SER A 46 9.39 5.85 -4.13
CA SER A 46 10.37 6.62 -4.90
C SER A 46 11.34 7.41 -4.00
N LYS A 47 10.81 8.07 -2.96
CA LYS A 47 11.64 8.81 -1.97
C LYS A 47 12.55 7.87 -1.16
N GLU A 48 12.08 6.68 -0.83
CA GLU A 48 12.88 5.66 -0.13
C GLU A 48 13.98 5.10 -1.02
N ALA A 49 13.66 4.77 -2.29
CA ALA A 49 14.64 4.34 -3.27
C ALA A 49 15.74 5.40 -3.49
N GLN A 50 15.37 6.69 -3.59
CA GLN A 50 16.34 7.77 -3.66
C GLN A 50 17.26 7.87 -2.43
N LYS A 51 16.74 7.59 -1.22
CA LYS A 51 17.56 7.58 0.00
C LYS A 51 18.53 6.40 -0.01
N LEU A 52 18.11 5.22 -0.45
CA LEU A 52 18.96 4.03 -0.54
C LEU A 52 20.05 4.22 -1.60
N ALA A 53 19.71 4.80 -2.76
CA ALA A 53 20.69 5.12 -3.81
C ALA A 53 21.74 6.16 -3.37
N LYS A 54 21.40 7.04 -2.42
CA LYS A 54 22.34 8.02 -1.84
C LYS A 54 23.28 7.40 -0.80
N MET A 55 23.04 6.17 -0.35
CA MET A 55 23.95 5.52 0.61
C MET A 55 25.20 5.02 -0.11
N PRO A 56 26.41 5.26 0.45
CA PRO A 56 27.66 4.97 -0.23
C PRO A 56 28.01 3.48 -0.30
N PHE A 57 27.59 2.69 0.69
CA PHE A 57 27.90 1.26 0.75
C PHE A 57 26.65 0.42 0.48
N SER A 58 26.67 -0.28 -0.65
CA SER A 58 25.64 -1.25 -1.01
C SER A 58 26.29 -2.53 -1.52
N ARG A 59 25.87 -3.67 -0.98
CA ARG A 59 26.35 -4.98 -1.42
C ARG A 59 25.32 -6.07 -1.22
N ALA A 60 25.42 -7.12 -2.01
CA ALA A 60 24.62 -8.33 -1.83
C ALA A 60 25.06 -9.06 -0.56
N ILE A 61 24.09 -9.46 0.26
CA ILE A 61 24.33 -10.23 1.48
C ILE A 61 24.51 -11.70 1.10
N THR A 62 25.61 -12.31 1.56
CA THR A 62 25.88 -13.73 1.33
C THR A 62 25.05 -14.62 2.25
N LYS A 63 24.87 -15.91 1.89
CA LYS A 63 24.12 -16.87 2.72
C LYS A 63 24.68 -17.03 4.14
N LYS A 64 26.00 -16.90 4.30
CA LYS A 64 26.67 -16.97 5.62
C LYS A 64 26.31 -15.76 6.50
N GLU A 65 26.20 -14.59 5.90
CA GLU A 65 25.81 -13.36 6.57
C GLU A 65 24.30 -13.32 6.85
N GLN A 66 23.51 -13.91 5.96
CA GLN A 66 22.06 -14.07 6.17
C GLN A 66 21.74 -14.97 7.38
N ALA A 67 22.61 -15.93 7.71
CA ALA A 67 22.49 -16.71 8.94
C ALA A 67 22.85 -15.88 10.19
N ASN A 68 23.80 -14.95 10.07
CA ASN A 68 24.30 -14.10 11.15
C ASN A 68 23.76 -12.66 11.11
N MET A 69 22.50 -12.49 10.70
CA MET A 69 21.87 -11.16 10.59
C MET A 69 21.87 -10.38 11.92
N GLY A 70 21.79 -11.08 13.05
CA GLY A 70 21.83 -10.44 14.38
C GLY A 70 23.17 -9.77 14.67
N ALA A 71 24.28 -10.44 14.38
CA ALA A 71 25.61 -9.87 14.53
C ALA A 71 25.84 -8.73 13.53
N LEU A 72 25.45 -8.91 12.27
CA LEU A 72 25.63 -7.92 11.21
C LEU A 72 24.88 -6.61 11.49
N LYS A 73 23.63 -6.68 11.96
CA LYS A 73 22.84 -5.50 12.38
C LYS A 73 23.42 -4.80 13.61
N LYS A 74 24.16 -5.52 14.46
CA LYS A 74 24.81 -4.96 15.66
C LYS A 74 26.13 -4.27 15.30
N SER A 75 26.92 -4.88 14.42
CA SER A 75 28.18 -4.30 13.93
C SER A 75 27.94 -3.08 13.06
N VAL A 76 26.90 -3.09 12.23
CA VAL A 76 26.60 -2.02 11.27
C VAL A 76 25.34 -1.30 11.71
N ARG A 77 25.51 -0.23 12.50
CA ARG A 77 24.39 0.62 12.92
C ARG A 77 23.77 1.33 11.70
N GLY A 78 22.49 1.09 11.47
CA GLY A 78 21.74 1.68 10.35
C GLY A 78 21.77 0.87 9.06
N LEU A 79 22.09 -0.42 9.11
CA LEU A 79 21.95 -1.34 7.98
C LEU A 79 20.48 -1.50 7.58
N VAL A 80 20.18 -1.18 6.32
CA VAL A 80 18.87 -1.43 5.69
C VAL A 80 19.01 -2.63 4.76
N VAL A 81 18.15 -3.63 4.93
CA VAL A 81 18.17 -4.84 4.08
C VAL A 81 16.93 -4.86 3.20
N VAL A 82 17.13 -4.99 1.89
CA VAL A 82 16.06 -5.06 0.90
C VAL A 82 16.06 -6.45 0.27
N HIS A 83 14.89 -7.07 0.25
CA HIS A 83 14.69 -8.38 -0.36
C HIS A 83 14.16 -8.24 -1.81
N PRO A 84 14.62 -9.05 -2.78
CA PRO A 84 14.21 -8.98 -4.19
C PRO A 84 12.69 -8.95 -4.42
N MET A 85 11.93 -9.68 -3.60
CA MET A 85 10.48 -9.75 -3.79
C MET A 85 9.70 -8.56 -3.20
N THR A 86 10.34 -7.66 -2.46
CA THR A 86 9.69 -6.44 -1.92
C THR A 86 9.30 -5.47 -3.03
N ALA A 87 8.35 -4.57 -2.77
CA ALA A 87 7.97 -3.53 -3.74
C ALA A 87 9.21 -2.73 -4.20
N LEU A 88 10.05 -2.31 -3.24
CA LEU A 88 11.32 -1.62 -3.53
C LEU A 88 12.31 -2.50 -4.32
N GLY A 89 12.47 -3.76 -3.91
CA GLY A 89 13.38 -4.70 -4.59
C GLY A 89 12.99 -4.94 -6.04
N ARG A 90 11.68 -5.04 -6.33
CA ARG A 90 11.15 -5.20 -7.68
C ARG A 90 11.34 -3.94 -8.52
N GLU A 91 11.04 -2.76 -7.97
CA GLU A 91 11.23 -1.48 -8.66
C GLU A 91 12.70 -1.21 -8.98
N MET A 92 13.61 -1.60 -8.07
CA MET A 92 15.05 -1.45 -8.24
C MET A 92 15.72 -2.59 -9.04
N GLY A 93 14.96 -3.62 -9.44
CA GLY A 93 15.50 -4.76 -10.19
C GLY A 93 16.51 -5.62 -9.41
N LEU A 94 16.44 -5.63 -8.08
CA LEU A 94 17.34 -6.45 -7.26
C LEU A 94 16.98 -7.94 -7.42
N GLN A 95 17.97 -8.77 -7.76
CA GLN A 95 17.80 -10.24 -7.85
C GLN A 95 18.19 -10.97 -6.55
N VAL A 96 19.05 -10.36 -5.75
CA VAL A 96 19.60 -10.92 -4.51
C VAL A 96 19.27 -10.01 -3.34
N MET A 97 19.33 -10.54 -2.12
CA MET A 97 19.14 -9.74 -0.91
C MET A 97 20.28 -8.72 -0.80
N THR A 98 19.96 -7.43 -0.80
CA THR A 98 20.96 -6.35 -0.82
C THR A 98 20.89 -5.59 0.49
N GLY A 99 22.06 -5.35 1.10
CA GLY A 99 22.21 -4.45 2.23
C GLY A 99 22.65 -3.06 1.75
N PHE A 100 22.12 -2.02 2.41
CA PHE A 100 22.52 -0.63 2.26
C PHE A 100 22.94 -0.08 3.62
N ALA A 101 24.09 0.58 3.69
CA ALA A 101 24.58 1.20 4.92
C ALA A 101 25.36 2.48 4.65
N LYS A 102 25.52 3.28 5.70
CA LYS A 102 26.40 4.46 5.70
C LYS A 102 27.86 4.11 5.96
N SER A 103 28.11 2.97 6.58
CA SER A 103 29.44 2.46 6.90
C SER A 103 29.69 1.21 6.07
N GLU A 104 30.97 0.93 5.79
CA GLU A 104 31.37 -0.30 5.13
C GLU A 104 31.00 -1.50 6.00
N PHE A 105 30.54 -2.55 5.34
CA PHE A 105 30.26 -3.84 5.96
C PHE A 105 30.65 -4.92 5.00
#